data_AF-A0A0F2J5H9-F1
#
_entry.id   AF-A0A0F2J5H9-F1
#
_cell.length_a   1.000
_cell.length_b   1.000
_cell.length_c   1.000
_cell.angle_alpha   90.00
_cell.angle_beta   90.00
_cell.angle_gamma   90.00
#
_symmetry.space_group_name_H-M   'P 1'
#
loop_
_entity.id
_entity.type
_entity.pdbx_description
1 polymer ?
#
loop_
_entity_poly.entity_id
_entity_poly.type
_entity_poly.pdbx_seq_one_letter_code
_entity_poly.pdbx_strand_id
1 'polypeptide(L)'
;MSVTKLTLVFDWVTKAKRNRALYRKEIESWSGPERYVPLNARMLIKEVFPRLKAQGSGPVSVSIPNIYIKMPYQTTGKRGKTVTKQRYTPTAAVVAMNLKEDEIEQEVLIDAENKEDQAATYRGAYLIIL
;
A
#
# COMPACT_ATOMS: atom_id res chain seq x y z
N MET A 1 -16.02 33.26 -1.46
CA MET A 1 -15.57 32.10 -0.66
C MET A 1 -15.66 30.87 -1.54
N SER A 2 -14.57 30.54 -2.25
CA SER A 2 -14.56 29.36 -3.13
C SER A 2 -14.31 28.11 -2.31
N VAL A 3 -15.31 27.24 -2.27
CA VAL A 3 -15.17 25.88 -1.77
C VAL A 3 -14.40 25.09 -2.81
N THR A 4 -13.11 24.87 -2.59
CA THR A 4 -12.28 24.00 -3.41
C THR A 4 -12.83 22.58 -3.27
N LYS A 5 -13.62 22.17 -4.25
CA LYS A 5 -14.12 20.80 -4.40
C LYS A 5 -12.88 19.93 -4.63
N LEU A 6 -12.40 19.26 -3.59
CA LEU A 6 -11.40 18.20 -3.72
C LEU A 6 -12.07 17.07 -4.50
N THR A 7 -11.99 17.13 -5.83
CA THR A 7 -12.18 15.99 -6.71
C THR A 7 -11.07 15.00 -6.39
N LEU A 8 -11.28 14.17 -5.38
CA LEU A 8 -10.55 12.92 -5.22
C LEU A 8 -10.95 12.07 -6.43
N VAL A 9 -10.18 12.19 -7.52
CA VAL A 9 -10.18 11.23 -8.61
C VAL A 9 -9.98 9.87 -7.95
N PHE A 10 -11.02 9.04 -7.98
CA PHE A 10 -11.03 7.77 -7.28
C PHE A 10 -10.21 6.78 -8.13
N ASP A 11 -8.91 6.78 -7.94
CA ASP A 11 -8.03 5.73 -8.45
C ASP A 11 -8.37 4.44 -7.70
N TRP A 12 -9.06 3.54 -8.38
CA TRP A 12 -9.40 2.19 -7.89
C TRP A 12 -8.14 1.32 -7.69
N VAL A 13 -6.98 1.78 -8.17
CA VAL A 13 -5.66 1.20 -7.96
C VAL A 13 -4.70 2.29 -7.52
N THR A 14 -4.06 2.15 -6.36
CA THR A 14 -3.08 3.14 -5.90
C THR A 14 -1.69 2.55 -5.75
N LYS A 15 -0.67 3.25 -6.26
CA LYS A 15 0.73 2.97 -5.92
C LYS A 15 0.92 3.30 -4.44
N ALA A 16 1.48 2.37 -3.69
CA ALA A 16 1.72 2.53 -2.26
C ALA A 16 2.73 3.66 -2.03
N LYS A 17 2.32 4.71 -1.31
CA LYS A 17 3.23 5.75 -0.82
C LYS A 17 4.29 5.16 0.10
N ARG A 18 5.48 5.77 0.16
CA ARG A 18 6.59 5.34 1.03
C ARG A 18 6.24 5.33 2.51
N ASN A 19 5.43 6.28 2.95
CA ASN A 19 4.99 6.43 4.34
C ASN A 19 3.71 5.64 4.66
N ARG A 20 3.18 4.85 3.71
CA ARG A 20 1.96 4.08 3.95
C ARG A 20 2.22 3.01 5.01
N ALA A 21 1.49 3.09 6.13
CA ALA A 21 1.57 2.10 7.19
C ALA A 21 0.88 0.79 6.76
N LEU A 22 1.69 -0.23 6.49
CA LEU A 22 1.25 -1.58 6.17
C LEU A 22 1.49 -2.52 7.35
N TYR A 23 0.71 -3.58 7.42
CA TYR A 23 0.83 -4.58 8.46
C TYR A 23 0.78 -5.99 7.87
N ARG A 24 1.61 -6.91 8.37
CA ARG A 24 1.52 -8.34 8.08
C ARG A 24 0.87 -9.06 9.24
N LYS A 25 -0.03 -10.00 8.93
CA LYS A 25 -0.51 -10.97 9.92
C LYS A 25 0.51 -12.10 10.03
N GLU A 26 1.15 -12.26 11.19
CA GLU A 26 2.19 -13.28 11.41
C GLU A 26 1.65 -14.58 12.00
N ILE A 27 0.52 -14.52 12.71
CA ILE A 27 0.02 -15.66 13.49
C ILE A 27 -1.48 -15.84 13.24
N GLU A 28 -1.86 -16.97 12.65
CA GLU A 28 -3.19 -17.55 12.80
C GLU A 28 -3.16 -18.39 14.06
N SER A 29 -3.47 -17.78 15.20
CA SER A 29 -3.45 -18.54 16.44
C SER A 29 -4.63 -19.50 16.47
N TRP A 30 -4.34 -20.77 16.72
CA TRP A 30 -5.35 -21.77 17.11
C TRP A 30 -6.07 -21.40 18.42
N SER A 31 -5.48 -20.55 19.28
CA SER A 31 -6.03 -20.22 20.61
C SER A 31 -5.71 -18.80 21.15
N GLY A 32 -5.28 -17.86 20.29
CA GLY A 32 -4.72 -16.57 20.73
C GLY A 32 -5.13 -15.38 19.87
N PRO A 33 -4.87 -14.13 20.33
CA PRO A 33 -5.20 -12.94 19.57
C PRO A 33 -4.29 -12.79 18.34
N GLU A 34 -4.88 -12.41 17.21
CA GLU A 34 -4.16 -12.16 15.96
C GLU A 34 -3.08 -11.07 16.15
N ARG A 35 -1.85 -11.35 15.69
CA ARG A 35 -0.74 -10.42 15.78
C ARG A 35 -0.45 -9.78 14.43
N TYR A 36 -0.49 -8.45 14.41
CA TYR A 36 -0.20 -7.61 13.25
C TYR A 36 1.13 -6.88 13.45
N VAL A 37 2.10 -7.11 12.57
CA VAL A 37 3.44 -6.50 12.63
C VAL A 37 3.56 -5.41 11.56
N PRO A 38 4.05 -4.21 11.90
CA PRO A 38 4.23 -3.14 10.94
C PRO A 38 5.27 -3.52 9.89
N LEU A 39 5.00 -3.14 8.64
CA LEU A 39 5.86 -3.37 7.49
C LEU A 39 6.17 -2.06 6.77
N ASN A 40 7.39 -1.98 6.25
CA ASN A 40 7.79 -0.96 5.30
C ASN A 40 7.56 -1.48 3.87
N ALA A 41 6.83 -0.73 3.04
CA ALA A 41 6.55 -1.08 1.64
C ALA A 41 7.84 -1.38 0.84
N ARG A 42 8.94 -0.66 1.10
CA ARG A 42 10.22 -0.91 0.43
C ARG A 42 10.83 -2.25 0.81
N MET A 43 10.69 -2.68 2.06
CA MET A 43 11.18 -4.00 2.51
C MET A 43 10.35 -5.11 1.87
N LEU A 44 9.03 -4.89 1.75
CA LEU A 44 8.13 -5.82 1.10
C LEU A 44 8.50 -6.04 -0.39
N ILE A 45 8.76 -4.95 -1.12
CA ILE A 45 9.21 -5.05 -2.52
C ILE A 45 10.55 -5.79 -2.60
N LYS A 46 11.51 -5.49 -1.71
CA LYS A 46 12.83 -6.16 -1.66
C LYS A 46 12.71 -7.67 -1.42
N GLU A 47 11.81 -8.09 -0.53
CA GLU A 47 11.56 -9.50 -0.20
C GLU A 47 11.04 -10.27 -1.41
N VAL A 48 10.16 -9.66 -2.19
CA VAL A 48 9.50 -10.29 -3.35
C VAL A 48 10.30 -10.14 -4.65
N PHE A 49 11.21 -9.16 -4.72
CA PHE A 49 12.02 -8.87 -5.91
C PHE A 49 12.74 -10.08 -6.52
N PRO A 50 13.34 -11.02 -5.75
CA PRO A 50 13.93 -12.22 -6.33
C PRO A 50 12.93 -13.10 -7.09
N ARG A 51 11.68 -13.19 -6.61
CA ARG A 51 10.61 -13.95 -7.28
C ARG A 51 10.17 -13.27 -8.57
N LEU A 52 10.08 -11.94 -8.56
CA LEU A 52 9.80 -11.15 -9.78
C LEU A 52 10.89 -11.35 -10.84
N LYS A 53 12.16 -11.30 -10.42
CA LYS A 53 13.28 -11.52 -11.34
C LYS A 53 13.30 -12.93 -11.93
N ALA A 54 12.89 -13.94 -11.16
CA ALA A 54 12.85 -15.33 -11.60
C ALA A 54 11.79 -15.59 -12.70
N GLN A 55 10.73 -14.78 -12.76
CA GLN A 55 9.69 -14.92 -13.78
C GLN A 55 10.09 -14.39 -15.18
N GLY A 56 11.25 -13.74 -15.32
CA GLY A 56 11.83 -13.35 -16.61
C GLY A 56 11.78 -11.85 -16.89
N SER A 57 11.95 -11.49 -18.17
CA SER A 57 11.96 -10.10 -18.65
C SER A 57 10.63 -9.79 -19.34
N GLY A 58 9.91 -8.78 -18.83
CA GLY A 58 8.57 -8.39 -19.29
C GLY A 58 7.71 -7.86 -18.14
N PRO A 59 6.44 -7.48 -18.37
CA PRO A 59 5.55 -7.07 -17.29
C PRO A 59 5.25 -8.27 -16.38
N VAL A 60 5.89 -8.29 -15.21
CA VAL A 60 5.71 -9.32 -14.21
C VAL A 60 5.15 -8.69 -12.94
N SER A 61 4.19 -9.38 -12.34
CA SER A 61 3.59 -9.03 -11.06
C SER A 61 3.55 -10.24 -10.11
N VAL A 62 3.73 -9.99 -8.82
CA VAL A 62 3.57 -11.01 -7.76
C VAL A 62 2.57 -10.49 -6.73
N SER A 63 1.56 -11.30 -6.46
CA SER A 63 0.59 -11.06 -5.37
C SER A 63 1.19 -11.42 -4.01
N ILE A 64 0.93 -10.59 -3.01
CA ILE A 64 1.40 -10.75 -1.65
C ILE A 64 0.20 -10.95 -0.72
N PRO A 65 0.05 -12.14 -0.12
CA PRO A 65 -1.02 -12.40 0.82
C PRO A 65 -0.73 -11.77 2.19
N ASN A 66 -1.76 -11.75 3.05
CA ASN A 66 -1.67 -11.38 4.47
C ASN A 66 -1.18 -9.94 4.74
N ILE A 67 -1.50 -9.01 3.84
CA ILE A 67 -1.25 -7.57 4.03
C ILE A 67 -2.52 -6.88 4.51
N TYR A 68 -2.36 -5.98 5.47
CA TYR A 68 -3.44 -5.29 6.16
C TYR A 68 -3.13 -3.79 6.32
N ILE A 69 -4.20 -2.98 6.36
CA ILE A 69 -4.14 -1.55 6.64
C ILE A 69 -5.03 -1.21 7.83
N LYS A 70 -4.62 -0.23 8.65
CA LYS A 70 -5.48 0.35 9.68
C LYS A 70 -6.48 1.30 9.03
N MET A 71 -7.75 0.94 9.12
CA MET A 71 -8.85 1.78 8.63
C MET A 71 -9.68 2.29 9.81
N PRO A 72 -9.98 3.59 9.86
CA PRO A 72 -10.94 4.12 10.81
C PRO A 72 -12.33 3.58 10.48
N TYR A 73 -13.08 3.21 11.50
CA TYR A 73 -14.51 2.92 11.39
C TYR A 73 -15.27 3.62 12.52
N GLN A 74 -16.46 4.10 12.21
CA GLN A 74 -17.32 4.72 13.20
C GLN A 74 -18.15 3.65 13.91
N THR A 75 -18.29 3.78 15.22
CA THR A 75 -19.15 2.91 16.02
C THR A 75 -19.88 3.72 17.08
N THR A 76 -21.08 3.29 17.43
CA THR A 76 -21.88 3.91 18.49
C THR A 76 -21.35 3.46 19.84
N GLY A 77 -20.85 4.40 20.64
CA GLY A 77 -20.40 4.14 22.00
C GLY A 77 -21.56 3.87 22.97
N LYS A 78 -21.23 3.45 24.20
CA LYS A 78 -22.19 3.12 25.27
C LYS A 78 -23.17 4.25 25.66
N ARG A 79 -22.93 5.49 25.22
CA ARG A 79 -23.78 6.67 25.49
C ARG A 79 -24.38 7.30 24.21
N GLY A 80 -24.48 6.53 23.12
CA GLY A 80 -25.02 7.04 21.85
C GLY A 80 -24.07 7.98 21.07
N LYS A 81 -22.90 8.31 21.61
CA LYS A 81 -21.89 9.13 20.91
C LYS A 81 -21.15 8.30 19.87
N THR A 82 -20.95 8.86 18.67
CA THR A 82 -20.12 8.27 17.62
C THR A 82 -18.65 8.33 18.01
N VAL A 83 -18.00 7.17 18.09
CA VAL A 83 -16.57 7.05 18.38
C VAL A 83 -15.87 6.46 17.16
N THR A 84 -14.77 7.06 16.75
CA THR A 84 -13.90 6.52 15.70
C THR A 84 -12.96 5.50 16.32
N LYS A 85 -13.09 4.23 15.90
CA LYS A 85 -12.16 3.15 16.24
C LYS A 85 -11.32 2.80 15.02
N GLN A 86 -10.26 2.03 15.24
CA GLN A 86 -9.39 1.54 14.18
C GLN A 86 -9.55 0.02 14.07
N ARG A 87 -9.60 -0.51 12.85
CA ARG A 87 -9.56 -1.95 12.58
C ARG A 87 -8.50 -2.27 11.54
N TYR A 88 -7.87 -3.42 11.65
CA TYR A 88 -7.05 -3.96 10.57
C TYR A 88 -7.97 -4.54 9.51
N THR A 89 -7.83 -4.07 8.28
CA THR A 89 -8.62 -4.54 7.14
C THR A 89 -7.66 -5.23 6.17
N PRO A 90 -7.97 -6.45 5.69
CA PRO A 90 -7.15 -7.10 4.68
C PRO A 90 -7.14 -6.24 3.42
N THR A 91 -6.00 -6.18 2.76
CA THR A 91 -5.80 -5.35 1.56
C THR A 91 -5.01 -6.14 0.55
N ALA A 92 -5.43 -6.10 -0.72
CA ALA A 92 -4.71 -6.79 -1.76
C ALA A 92 -3.45 -5.99 -2.11
N ALA A 93 -2.31 -6.69 -2.09
CA ALA A 93 -1.00 -6.09 -2.33
C ALA A 93 -0.32 -6.82 -3.48
N VAL A 94 0.11 -6.08 -4.50
CA VAL A 94 0.77 -6.63 -5.69
C VAL A 94 2.04 -5.84 -5.94
N VAL A 95 3.17 -6.53 -6.14
CA VAL A 95 4.40 -5.87 -6.60
C VAL A 95 4.54 -6.10 -8.08
N ALA A 96 4.71 -5.02 -8.84
CA ALA A 96 4.87 -5.04 -10.29
C ALA A 96 6.18 -4.35 -10.69
N MET A 97 6.74 -4.73 -11.85
CA MET A 97 7.87 -4.03 -12.47
C MET A 97 7.39 -3.02 -13.52
N ASN A 98 8.02 -1.84 -13.54
CA ASN A 98 7.79 -0.82 -14.58
C ASN A 98 8.23 -1.33 -15.96
N LEU A 99 7.54 -0.88 -17.01
CA LEU A 99 8.07 -0.90 -18.36
C LEU A 99 9.03 0.30 -18.53
N LYS A 100 9.99 0.22 -19.47
CA LYS A 100 10.97 1.29 -19.72
C LYS A 100 10.33 2.65 -20.06
N GLU A 101 9.10 2.64 -20.56
CA GLU A 101 8.34 3.86 -20.89
C GLU A 101 7.80 4.57 -19.62
N ASP A 102 7.49 3.82 -18.55
CA ASP A 102 7.00 4.35 -17.27
C ASP A 102 8.10 5.02 -16.42
N GLU A 103 9.38 4.80 -16.76
CA GLU A 103 10.52 5.40 -16.04
C GLU A 103 10.65 6.90 -16.38
N ILE A 104 10.33 7.27 -17.62
CA ILE A 104 10.46 8.65 -18.13
C ILE A 104 9.37 9.56 -17.51
N GLU A 105 8.14 9.06 -17.38
CA GLU A 105 7.05 9.82 -16.75
C GLU A 105 7.26 10.01 -15.24
N GLN A 106 7.92 9.05 -14.58
CA GLN A 106 8.23 9.15 -13.16
C GLN A 106 9.29 10.21 -12.87
N GLU A 107 10.36 10.31 -13.66
CA GLU A 107 11.38 11.37 -13.47
C GLU A 107 10.78 12.78 -13.55
N VAL A 108 9.84 13.01 -14.48
CA VAL A 108 9.20 14.31 -14.67
C VAL A 108 8.24 14.68 -13.52
N LEU A 109 7.59 13.70 -12.89
CA LEU A 109 6.67 13.92 -11.75
C LEU A 109 7.41 14.03 -10.40
N ILE A 110 8.60 13.44 -10.28
CA ILE A 110 9.41 13.43 -9.04
C ILE A 110 9.83 14.83 -8.60
N ASP A 111 10.00 15.77 -9.54
CA ASP A 111 10.44 17.14 -9.26
C ASP A 111 9.32 18.06 -8.71
N ALA A 112 8.05 17.64 -8.80
CA ALA A 112 6.90 18.47 -8.45
C ALA A 112 6.24 18.15 -7.08
N GLU A 113 6.42 16.94 -6.53
CA GLU A 113 5.72 16.50 -5.31
C GLU A 113 6.64 16.21 -4.10
N ASN A 114 6.12 16.52 -2.90
CA ASN A 114 6.75 16.23 -1.61
C ASN A 114 7.26 14.78 -1.54
N LYS A 115 8.52 14.58 -1.09
CA LYS A 115 9.21 13.28 -1.01
C LYS A 115 8.44 12.17 -0.25
N GLU A 116 7.48 12.56 0.59
CA GLU A 116 6.65 11.66 1.40
C GLU A 116 5.49 11.02 0.63
N ASP A 117 4.95 11.71 -0.37
CA ASP A 117 3.86 11.20 -1.21
C ASP A 117 4.36 10.31 -2.35
N GLN A 118 5.68 10.21 -2.52
CA GLN A 118 6.30 9.38 -3.54
C GLN A 118 5.99 7.89 -3.33
N ALA A 119 5.78 7.18 -4.43
CA ALA A 119 5.59 5.74 -4.43
C ALA A 119 6.83 5.01 -3.85
N ALA A 120 6.58 3.93 -3.13
CA ALA A 120 7.62 3.02 -2.68
C ALA A 120 8.16 2.25 -3.90
N THR A 121 9.41 2.51 -4.26
CA THR A 121 10.09 1.86 -5.39
C THR A 121 11.36 1.15 -4.96
N TYR A 122 11.70 0.06 -5.65
CA TYR A 122 12.97 -0.64 -5.52
C TYR A 122 13.34 -1.31 -6.85
N ARG A 123 14.45 -0.87 -7.46
CA ARG A 123 14.98 -1.41 -8.73
C ARG A 123 13.92 -1.48 -9.84
N GLY A 124 13.16 -0.39 -10.03
CA GLY A 124 12.09 -0.31 -11.04
C GLY A 124 10.79 -1.05 -10.66
N ALA A 125 10.75 -1.75 -9.52
CA ALA A 125 9.53 -2.36 -9.00
C ALA A 125 8.82 -1.44 -8.01
N TYR A 126 7.49 -1.48 -7.99
CA TYR A 126 6.62 -0.70 -7.12
C TYR A 126 5.53 -1.57 -6.50
N LEU A 127 5.00 -1.13 -5.36
CA LEU A 127 3.90 -1.79 -4.67
C LEU A 127 2.57 -1.13 -5.05
N ILE A 128 1.62 -1.96 -5.45
CA ILE A 128 0.23 -1.61 -5.74
C ILE A 128 -0.64 -2.11 -4.59
N ILE A 129 -1.59 -1.29 -4.16
CA ILE A 129 -2.54 -1.60 -3.09
C ILE A 129 -3.97 -1.36 -3.61
N LEU A 130 -4.86 -2.32 -3.33
CA LEU A 130 -6.27 -2.37 -3.71
C LEU A 130 -7.15 -2.67 -2.49
#